data_AF-A0A7S3M9K4-F1
#
_entry.id   AF-A0A7S3M9K4-F1
#
_cell.length_a   1.000
_cell.length_b   1.000
_cell.length_c   1.000
_cell.angle_alpha   90.00
_cell.angle_beta   90.00
_cell.angle_gamma   90.00
#
_symmetry.space_group_name_H-M   'P 1'
#
loop_
_entity.id
_entity.type
_entity.pdbx_description
1 polymer ?
#
loop_
_entity_poly.entity_id
_entity_poly.type
_entity_poly.pdbx_seq_one_letter_code
_entity_poly.pdbx_strand_id
1 'polypeptide(L)'
;IAKELLNGQQVVLVRCEDVNMSGSLYRAKLKYANFKRKKTNSNPRHGPFHQRAPSKILWRTIRGMVPHKTARGAAALDRLKCYEGVPHPFDRKKRMVIPAALKVLRLRPERKFCRLGDLSSLFGWKHQE
;
A
#
# COMPACT_ATOMS: atom_id res chain seq x y z
N ILE A 1 -11.74 -2.54 -0.64
CA ILE A 1 -11.23 -1.22 -1.09
C ILE A 1 -11.42 -1.03 -2.57
N ALA A 2 -10.70 -1.74 -3.46
CA ALA A 2 -10.86 -1.57 -4.92
C ALA A 2 -12.32 -1.67 -5.40
N LYS A 3 -13.08 -2.64 -4.88
CA LYS A 3 -14.51 -2.77 -5.20
C LYS A 3 -15.34 -1.55 -4.76
N GLU A 4 -15.12 -1.06 -3.54
CA GLU A 4 -15.79 0.15 -3.02
C GLU A 4 -15.49 1.40 -3.87
N LEU A 5 -14.23 1.56 -4.29
CA LEU A 5 -13.84 2.67 -5.18
C LEU A 5 -14.58 2.62 -6.53
N LEU A 6 -14.78 1.43 -7.08
CA LEU A 6 -15.52 1.20 -8.33
C LEU A 6 -17.04 1.34 -8.16
N ASN A 7 -17.55 1.13 -6.95
CA ASN A 7 -18.94 1.39 -6.57
C ASN A 7 -19.21 2.89 -6.30
N GLY A 8 -18.17 3.72 -6.23
CA GLY A 8 -18.29 5.17 -6.07
C GLY A 8 -17.92 5.71 -4.69
N GLN A 9 -17.57 4.85 -3.72
CA GLN A 9 -17.21 5.26 -2.38
C GLN A 9 -15.87 5.99 -2.36
N GLN A 10 -15.80 7.13 -1.67
CA GLN A 10 -14.54 7.80 -1.34
C GLN A 10 -13.91 7.15 -0.11
N VAL A 11 -12.64 6.75 -0.23
CA VAL A 11 -11.95 6.00 0.82
C VAL A 11 -10.59 6.65 1.10
N VAL A 12 -10.35 6.92 2.38
CA VAL A 12 -9.05 7.40 2.87
C VAL A 12 -8.44 6.33 3.76
N LEU A 13 -7.23 5.90 3.41
CA LEU A 13 -6.41 4.99 4.19
C LEU A 13 -5.37 5.81 4.95
N VAL A 14 -5.35 5.62 6.26
CA VAL A 14 -4.39 6.24 7.18
C VAL A 14 -3.56 5.14 7.84
N ARG A 15 -2.40 5.50 8.38
CA ARG A 15 -1.42 4.57 8.99
C ARG A 15 -1.00 3.47 8.03
N CYS A 16 -0.70 3.82 6.78
CA CYS A 16 -0.26 2.84 5.79
C CYS A 16 1.02 2.09 6.19
N GLU A 17 1.85 2.67 7.05
CA GLU A 17 3.04 2.05 7.63
C GLU A 17 2.72 0.83 8.51
N ASP A 18 1.56 0.80 9.18
CA ASP A 18 1.16 -0.31 10.06
C ASP A 18 0.43 -1.44 9.32
N VAL A 19 0.33 -1.35 8.00
CA VAL A 19 -0.26 -2.41 7.18
C VAL A 19 0.59 -3.67 7.28
N ASN A 20 -0.06 -4.79 7.54
CA ASN A 20 0.59 -6.09 7.67
C ASN A 20 0.55 -6.87 6.36
N MET A 21 1.66 -7.55 6.05
CA MET A 21 1.75 -8.55 4.99
C MET A 21 2.10 -9.91 5.60
N SER A 22 1.49 -10.97 5.08
CA SER A 22 1.79 -12.33 5.51
C SER A 22 3.18 -12.78 5.05
N GLY A 23 3.85 -13.58 5.89
CA GLY A 23 5.21 -14.04 5.66
C GLY A 23 6.27 -13.24 6.42
N SER A 24 7.49 -13.76 6.46
CA SER A 24 8.61 -13.10 7.14
C SER A 24 9.04 -11.82 6.42
N LEU A 25 9.59 -10.87 7.19
CA LEU A 25 10.18 -9.64 6.66
C LEU A 25 11.26 -9.93 5.60
N TYR A 26 12.08 -10.95 5.83
CA TYR A 26 13.11 -11.39 4.88
C TYR A 26 12.52 -11.79 3.52
N ARG A 27 11.42 -12.55 3.51
CA ARG A 27 10.75 -12.95 2.28
C ARG A 27 10.14 -11.74 1.55
N ALA A 28 9.52 -10.83 2.30
CA ALA A 28 8.98 -9.59 1.74
C ALA A 28 10.10 -8.71 1.14
N LYS A 29 11.26 -8.64 1.81
CA LYS A 29 12.46 -7.95 1.33
C LYS A 29 12.93 -8.51 -0.01
N LEU A 30 13.07 -9.83 -0.14
CA LEU A 30 13.47 -10.45 -1.42
C LEU A 30 12.45 -10.17 -2.54
N LYS A 31 11.15 -10.23 -2.23
CA LYS A 31 10.09 -9.92 -3.21
C LYS A 31 10.18 -8.47 -3.70
N TYR A 32 10.38 -7.52 -2.79
CA TYR A 32 10.51 -6.11 -3.15
C TYR A 32 11.84 -5.83 -3.87
N ALA A 33 12.94 -6.48 -3.48
CA ALA A 33 14.22 -6.39 -4.18
C ALA A 33 14.12 -6.86 -5.64
N ASN A 34 13.43 -7.97 -5.89
CA ASN A 34 13.16 -8.46 -7.25
C ASN A 34 12.29 -7.48 -8.05
N PHE A 35 11.34 -6.81 -7.40
CA PHE A 35 10.59 -5.72 -8.04
C PHE A 35 11.50 -4.54 -8.40
N LYS A 36 12.35 -4.08 -7.48
CA LYS A 36 13.28 -2.94 -7.68
C LYS A 36 14.28 -3.18 -8.82
N ARG A 37 14.65 -4.44 -9.08
CA ARG A 37 15.51 -4.82 -10.22
C ARG A 37 14.87 -4.55 -11.58
N LYS A 38 13.54 -4.47 -11.66
CA LYS A 38 12.82 -4.21 -12.92
C LYS A 38 12.97 -2.73 -13.33
N LYS A 39 13.81 -2.46 -14.32
CA LYS A 39 14.01 -1.14 -14.91
C LYS A 39 14.01 -1.26 -16.44
N THR A 40 13.60 -0.21 -17.14
CA THR A 40 13.79 -0.13 -18.59
C THR A 40 15.28 0.03 -18.89
N ASN A 41 15.81 -0.78 -19.81
CA ASN A 41 17.25 -0.80 -20.09
C ASN A 41 17.72 0.48 -20.79
N SER A 42 16.93 1.02 -21.71
CA SER A 42 17.26 2.26 -22.45
C SER A 42 17.25 3.50 -21.56
N ASN A 43 16.13 3.80 -20.91
CA ASN A 43 16.01 4.93 -19.99
C ASN A 43 15.27 4.54 -18.71
N PRO A 44 15.98 4.38 -17.58
CA PRO A 44 15.36 4.05 -16.30
C PRO A 44 14.33 5.07 -15.80
N ARG A 45 14.38 6.34 -16.26
CA ARG A 45 13.42 7.39 -15.86
C ARG A 45 12.03 7.19 -16.48
N HIS A 46 11.94 6.52 -17.63
CA HIS A 46 10.68 6.22 -18.31
C HIS A 46 10.11 4.84 -17.90
N GLY A 47 10.81 4.12 -17.03
CA GLY A 47 10.44 2.76 -16.62
C GLY A 47 9.46 2.69 -15.45
N PRO A 48 9.34 1.49 -14.86
CA PRO A 48 8.54 1.29 -13.65
C PRO A 48 9.05 2.15 -12.48
N PHE A 49 8.16 2.94 -11.89
CA PHE A 49 8.50 3.74 -10.70
C PHE A 49 8.47 2.88 -9.43
N HIS A 50 9.59 2.89 -8.70
CA HIS A 50 9.78 2.17 -7.44
C HIS A 50 9.54 3.10 -6.24
N GLN A 51 8.27 3.26 -5.88
CA GLN A 51 7.90 4.07 -4.71
C GLN A 51 8.25 3.35 -3.40
N ARG A 52 8.88 4.06 -2.48
CA ARG A 52 9.41 3.52 -1.21
C ARG A 52 8.45 3.73 -0.04
N ALA A 53 7.69 4.82 -0.07
CA ALA A 53 6.77 5.18 0.99
C ALA A 53 5.61 4.16 1.10
N PRO A 54 5.23 3.72 2.30
CA PRO A 54 4.24 2.65 2.47
C PRO A 54 2.86 3.05 1.91
N SER A 55 2.46 4.32 1.97
CA SER A 55 1.22 4.81 1.35
C SER A 55 1.22 4.60 -0.16
N LYS A 56 2.35 4.86 -0.83
CA LYS A 56 2.50 4.73 -2.28
C LYS A 56 2.63 3.28 -2.71
N ILE A 57 3.25 2.43 -1.89
CA ILE A 57 3.24 0.97 -2.12
C ILE A 57 1.80 0.47 -2.09
N LEU A 58 1.04 0.84 -1.05
CA LEU A 58 -0.36 0.44 -0.92
C LEU A 58 -1.21 0.97 -2.09
N TRP A 59 -1.04 2.26 -2.44
CA TRP A 59 -1.72 2.86 -3.60
C TRP A 59 -1.42 2.10 -4.89
N ARG A 60 -0.16 1.71 -5.12
CA ARG A 60 0.23 0.91 -6.29
C ARG A 60 -0.43 -0.48 -6.28
N THR A 61 -0.54 -1.13 -5.12
CA THR A 61 -1.23 -2.42 -5.02
C THR A 61 -2.72 -2.29 -5.36
N ILE A 62 -3.40 -1.25 -4.86
CA ILE A 62 -4.82 -1.02 -5.14
C ILE A 62 -5.03 -0.61 -6.61
N ARG A 63 -4.15 0.21 -7.16
CA ARG A 63 -4.12 0.52 -8.61
C ARG A 63 -4.00 -0.74 -9.47
N GLY A 64 -3.22 -1.74 -9.02
CA GLY A 64 -3.12 -3.04 -9.70
C GLY A 64 -4.42 -3.86 -9.71
N MET A 65 -5.36 -3.55 -8.81
CA MET A 65 -6.67 -4.20 -8.70
C MET A 65 -7.79 -3.43 -9.41
N VAL A 66 -7.49 -2.26 -9.99
CA VAL A 66 -8.45 -1.37 -10.66
C VAL A 66 -8.05 -1.21 -12.14
N PRO A 67 -9.00 -1.16 -13.10
CA PRO A 67 -8.72 -0.90 -14.52
C PRO A 67 -8.32 0.56 -14.77
N HIS A 68 -7.17 0.97 -14.22
CA HIS A 68 -6.71 2.35 -14.09
C HIS A 68 -6.36 3.08 -15.40
N LYS A 69 -6.35 2.37 -16.54
CA LYS A 69 -6.18 2.98 -17.86
C LYS A 69 -7.50 3.51 -18.45
N THR A 70 -8.63 3.11 -17.89
CA THR A 70 -9.95 3.58 -18.32
C THR A 70 -10.36 4.82 -17.55
N ALA A 71 -11.21 5.67 -18.13
CA ALA A 71 -11.73 6.87 -17.43
C ALA A 71 -12.44 6.51 -16.11
N ARG A 72 -13.22 5.43 -16.11
CA ARG A 72 -13.88 4.91 -14.88
C ARG A 72 -12.86 4.51 -13.81
N GLY A 73 -11.78 3.82 -14.21
CA GLY A 73 -10.74 3.39 -13.28
C GLY A 73 -9.90 4.55 -12.75
N ALA A 74 -9.62 5.56 -13.58
CA ALA A 74 -8.97 6.80 -13.16
C ALA A 74 -9.82 7.52 -12.10
N ALA A 75 -11.11 7.74 -12.38
CA ALA A 75 -12.04 8.34 -11.41
C ALA A 75 -12.14 7.54 -10.11
N ALA A 76 -12.05 6.20 -10.17
CA ALA A 76 -12.02 5.36 -8.97
C ALA A 76 -10.73 5.53 -8.16
N LEU A 77 -9.59 5.77 -8.80
CA LEU A 77 -8.33 6.04 -8.11
C LEU A 77 -8.27 7.45 -7.51
N ASP A 78 -8.92 8.43 -8.12
CA ASP A 78 -9.02 9.79 -7.58
C ASP A 78 -9.80 9.83 -6.25
N ARG A 79 -10.73 8.88 -6.07
CA ARG A 79 -11.46 8.67 -4.80
C ARG A 79 -10.61 8.07 -3.68
N LEU A 80 -9.43 7.52 -3.99
CA LEU A 80 -8.54 6.87 -3.02
C LEU A 80 -7.46 7.84 -2.57
N LYS A 81 -7.37 8.07 -1.26
CA LYS A 81 -6.23 8.76 -0.64
C LYS A 81 -5.54 7.82 0.35
N CYS A 82 -4.22 7.76 0.31
CA CYS A 82 -3.41 6.95 1.22
C CYS A 82 -2.39 7.85 1.92
N TYR A 83 -2.26 7.72 3.24
CA TYR A 83 -1.35 8.52 4.05
C TYR A 83 -0.55 7.65 5.01
N GLU A 84 0.70 8.04 5.24
CA GLU A 84 1.44 7.63 6.42
C GLU A 84 0.95 8.39 7.65
N GLY A 85 0.89 7.71 8.80
CA GLY A 85 0.34 8.27 10.03
C GLY A 85 -1.13 8.67 9.89
N VAL A 86 -1.58 9.58 10.75
CA VAL A 86 -2.95 10.12 10.72
C VAL A 86 -2.88 11.64 10.62
N PRO A 87 -2.80 12.20 9.39
CA PRO A 87 -2.72 13.65 9.23
C PRO A 87 -4.06 14.31 9.57
N HIS A 88 -4.00 15.57 10.01
CA HIS A 88 -5.18 16.42 10.11
C HIS A 88 -5.83 16.59 8.73
N PRO A 89 -7.17 16.49 8.56
CA PRO A 89 -8.24 16.42 9.56
C PRO A 89 -8.74 15.00 9.90
N PHE A 90 -8.00 13.95 9.52
CA PHE A 90 -8.41 12.55 9.73
C PHE A 90 -8.13 12.04 11.14
N ASP A 91 -7.36 12.79 11.92
CA ASP A 91 -7.10 12.60 13.35
C ASP A 91 -8.38 12.69 14.18
N ARG A 92 -9.26 13.65 13.86
CA ARG A 92 -10.53 13.91 14.57
C ARG A 92 -11.71 13.09 14.02
N LYS A 93 -11.55 12.46 12.85
CA LYS A 93 -12.61 11.67 12.23
C LYS A 93 -12.62 10.26 12.80
N LYS A 94 -13.83 9.70 12.98
CA LYS A 94 -13.99 8.29 13.37
C LYS A 94 -13.40 7.40 12.28
N ARG A 95 -12.43 6.58 12.66
CA ARG A 95 -11.77 5.63 11.76
C ARG A 95 -12.54 4.32 11.77
N MET A 96 -12.72 3.75 10.57
CA MET A 96 -13.40 2.47 10.39
C MET A 96 -12.38 1.36 10.17
N VAL A 97 -12.74 0.15 10.58
CA VAL A 97 -11.94 -1.06 10.40
C VAL A 97 -12.67 -1.98 9.44
N ILE A 98 -11.92 -2.69 8.59
CA ILE A 98 -12.47 -3.72 7.70
C ILE A 98 -12.18 -5.08 8.34
N PRO A 99 -13.16 -5.76 8.97
CA PRO A 99 -12.93 -7.02 9.68
C PRO A 99 -12.32 -8.08 8.77
N ALA A 100 -12.77 -8.12 7.51
CA ALA A 100 -12.28 -9.04 6.50
C ALA A 100 -10.80 -8.85 6.12
N ALA A 101 -10.15 -7.74 6.52
CA ALA A 101 -8.73 -7.48 6.25
C ALA A 101 -7.86 -7.52 7.52
N LEU A 102 -8.44 -7.81 8.69
CA LEU A 102 -7.71 -7.82 9.94
C LEU A 102 -6.77 -9.02 10.04
N LYS A 103 -5.48 -8.76 10.34
CA LYS A 103 -4.46 -9.79 10.56
C LYS A 103 -4.87 -10.80 11.62
N VAL A 104 -5.41 -10.34 12.75
CA VAL A 104 -5.81 -11.22 13.87
C VAL A 104 -6.92 -12.21 13.46
N LEU A 105 -7.82 -11.80 12.56
CA LEU A 105 -8.91 -12.66 12.07
C LEU A 105 -8.49 -13.53 10.87
N ARG A 106 -7.54 -13.05 10.05
CA ARG A 106 -7.17 -13.71 8.78
C ARG A 106 -5.93 -14.58 8.85
N LEU A 107 -5.03 -14.34 9.80
CA LEU A 107 -3.76 -15.06 9.90
C LEU A 107 -3.72 -15.87 11.20
N ARG A 108 -3.32 -17.14 11.11
CA ARG A 108 -3.09 -17.98 12.29
C ARG A 108 -2.03 -17.33 13.21
N PRO A 109 -2.21 -17.36 14.55
CA PRO A 109 -1.32 -16.66 15.48
C PRO A 109 0.16 -16.99 15.34
N GLU A 110 0.50 -18.25 15.06
CA GLU A 110 1.88 -18.76 14.93
C GLU A 110 2.59 -18.30 13.65
N ARG A 111 1.85 -17.79 12.66
CA ARG A 111 2.44 -17.47 11.36
C ARG A 111 3.10 -16.09 11.40
N LYS A 112 4.34 -16.06 10.91
CA LYS A 112 5.11 -14.81 10.76
C LYS A 112 4.40 -13.85 9.80
N PHE A 113 4.47 -12.58 10.13
CA PHE A 113 4.01 -11.46 9.33
C PHE A 113 5.08 -10.37 9.33
N CYS A 114 4.92 -9.38 8.47
CA CYS A 114 5.78 -8.20 8.44
C CYS A 114 4.93 -6.95 8.33
N ARG A 115 5.40 -5.88 8.97
CA ARG A 115 4.82 -4.54 8.84
C ARG A 115 5.40 -3.84 7.62
N LEU A 116 4.55 -3.11 6.91
CA LEU A 116 4.93 -2.44 5.67
C LEU A 116 5.95 -1.32 5.91
N GLY A 117 5.84 -0.59 7.03
CA GLY A 117 6.82 0.41 7.46
C GLY A 117 8.24 -0.16 7.59
N ASP A 118 8.38 -1.33 8.21
CA ASP A 118 9.68 -1.99 8.38
C ASP A 118 10.27 -2.39 7.02
N LEU A 119 9.43 -2.88 6.10
CA LEU A 119 9.86 -3.16 4.73
C LEU A 119 10.30 -1.87 4.02
N SER A 120 9.49 -0.81 4.09
CA SER A 120 9.75 0.47 3.43
C SER A 120 11.06 1.11 3.90
N SER A 121 11.36 1.03 5.20
CA SER A 121 12.59 1.53 5.79
C SER A 121 13.84 0.87 5.20
N LEU A 122 13.83 -0.46 5.07
CA LEU A 122 14.93 -1.21 4.44
C LEU A 122 15.20 -0.79 2.99
N PHE A 123 14.22 -0.20 2.31
CA PHE A 123 14.36 0.29 0.93
C PHE A 123 14.47 1.81 0.81
N GLY A 124 14.73 2.50 1.93
CA GLY A 124 15.11 3.92 1.96
C GLY A 124 13.93 4.87 2.10
N TRP A 125 12.87 4.47 2.81
CA TRP A 125 11.89 5.40 3.38
C TRP A 125 12.44 5.97 4.69
N LYS A 126 12.60 7.30 4.76
CA LYS A 126 13.32 7.98 5.86
C LYS A 126 12.42 8.43 7.02
N HIS A 127 11.10 8.31 6.91
CA HIS A 127 10.14 8.88 7.85
C HIS A 127 9.51 7.80 8.74
N GLN A 128 10.28 6.76 9.08
CA GLN A 128 9.81 5.69 9.96
C GLN A 128 9.84 6.11 11.44
N GLU A 129 10.77 6.99 11.80
CA GLU A 129 10.88 7.64 13.11
C GLU A 129 9.98 8.88 13.20
#